data_AF-A0A8S4RID3-F1
#
_entry.id   AF-A0A8S4RID3-F1
#
_cell.length_a   1.000
_cell.length_b   1.000
_cell.length_c   1.000
_cell.angle_alpha   90.00
_cell.angle_beta   90.00
_cell.angle_gamma   90.00
#
_symmetry.space_group_name_H-M   'P 1'
#
loop_
_entity.id
_entity.type
_entity.pdbx_description
1 polymer ?
#
loop_
_entity_poly.entity_id
_entity_poly.type
_entity_poly.pdbx_seq_one_letter_code
_entity_poly.pdbx_strand_id
1 'polypeptide(L)' 'MRRSVEELVTDIAQRVAKLKWQWAGHIARRTDGRWGLKVLKWRPRTGKRSVGRPPTRWTEDIRQVAGSR' A
#
# COMPACT_ATOMS: atom_id res chain seq x y z
N MET A 1 2.91 26.52 -22.04
CA MET A 1 1.74 25.62 -21.91
C MET A 1 2.18 24.15 -21.79
N ARG A 2 3.06 23.81 -20.84
CA ARG A 2 3.56 22.42 -20.61
C ARG A 2 3.28 21.88 -19.20
N ARG A 3 2.76 22.72 -18.28
CA ARG A 3 2.43 22.34 -16.90
C ARG A 3 1.20 21.43 -16.75
N SER A 4 0.28 21.48 -17.71
CA SER A 4 -1.04 20.84 -17.58
C SER A 4 -1.03 19.31 -17.72
N VAL A 5 -0.06 18.71 -18.44
CA VAL A 5 0.01 17.24 -18.60
C VAL A 5 0.63 16.57 -17.37
N GLU A 6 1.68 17.17 -16.79
CA GLU A 6 2.32 16.64 -15.58
C GLU A 6 1.36 16.67 -14.37
N GLU A 7 0.53 17.71 -14.27
CA GLU A 7 -0.52 17.83 -13.24
C GLU A 7 -1.57 16.73 -13.38
N LEU A 8 -2.03 16.41 -14.59
CA LEU A 8 -2.99 15.33 -14.84
C LEU A 8 -2.42 13.94 -14.53
N VAL A 9 -1.17 13.67 -14.91
CA VAL A 9 -0.50 12.40 -14.59
C VAL A 9 -0.35 12.24 -13.07
N THR A 10 -0.03 13.33 -12.38
CA THR A 10 0.06 13.35 -10.91
C THR A 10 -1.30 13.06 -10.27
N ASP A 11 -2.37 13.69 -10.77
CA ASP A 11 -3.75 13.45 -10.28
C ASP A 11 -4.21 12.00 -10.50
N ILE A 12 -3.95 11.44 -11.69
CA ILE A 12 -4.28 10.04 -12.00
C ILE A 12 -3.52 9.09 -11.07
N ALA A 13 -2.22 9.32 -10.86
CA ALA A 13 -1.41 8.50 -9.97
C ALA A 13 -1.94 8.55 -8.52
N GLN A 14 -2.32 9.73 -8.03
CA GLN A 14 -2.94 9.89 -6.72
C GLN A 14 -4.29 9.17 -6.63
N ARG A 15 -5.13 9.25 -7.67
CA ARG A 15 -6.42 8.57 -7.71
C ARG A 15 -6.27 7.05 -7.70
N VAL A 16 -5.35 6.51 -8.49
CA VAL A 16 -5.04 5.07 -8.52
C VAL A 16 -4.53 4.60 -7.16
N ALA A 17 -3.62 5.35 -6.53
CA ALA A 17 -3.12 5.05 -5.19
C ALA A 17 -4.25 5.02 -4.16
N LYS A 18 -5.13 6.03 -4.16
CA LYS A 18 -6.30 6.09 -3.26
C LYS A 18 -7.21 4.88 -3.41
N LEU A 19 -7.58 4.52 -4.64
CA LEU A 19 -8.44 3.37 -4.92
C LEU A 19 -7.78 2.06 -4.47
N LYS A 20 -6.48 1.90 -4.74
CA LYS A 20 -5.70 0.73 -4.30
C LYS A 20 -5.73 0.57 -2.78
N TRP A 21 -5.49 1.65 -2.03
CA TRP A 21 -5.50 1.60 -0.56
C TRP A 21 -6.89 1.41 0.03
N GLN A 22 -7.93 2.00 -0.57
CA GLN A 22 -9.32 1.75 -0.17
C GLN A 22 -9.71 0.29 -0.35
N TRP A 23 -9.36 -0.31 -1.48
CA TRP A 23 -9.58 -1.74 -1.72
C TRP A 23 -8.81 -2.59 -0.71
N ALA A 24 -7.52 -2.32 -0.51
CA ALA A 24 -6.70 -3.06 0.45
C ALA A 24 -7.30 -3.00 1.88
N GLY A 25 -7.73 -1.82 2.33
CA GLY A 25 -8.38 -1.64 3.62
C GLY A 25 -9.74 -2.34 3.73
N HIS A 26 -10.53 -2.36 2.65
CA HIS A 26 -11.78 -3.11 2.61
C HIS A 26 -11.54 -4.62 2.74
N ILE A 27 -10.60 -5.20 1.98
CA ILE A 27 -10.27 -6.63 2.07
C ILE A 27 -9.67 -6.98 3.43
N ALA A 28 -8.82 -6.13 4.01
CA ALA A 28 -8.20 -6.39 5.32
C ALA A 28 -9.21 -6.51 6.47
N ARG A 29 -10.39 -5.86 6.36
CA ARG A 29 -11.50 -5.97 7.33
C ARG A 29 -12.41 -7.17 7.10
N ARG A 30 -12.30 -7.86 5.96
CA ARG A 30 -13.12 -9.05 5.69
C ARG A 30 -12.57 -10.28 6.41
N THR A 31 -13.48 -11.08 6.96
CA THR A 31 -13.20 -12.33 7.68
C THR A 31 -13.64 -13.58 6.90
N ASP A 32 -14.11 -13.40 5.66
CA ASP A 32 -14.66 -14.44 4.78
C ASP A 32 -13.61 -15.40 4.16
N GLY A 33 -12.36 -15.35 4.64
CA GLY A 33 -11.32 -16.32 4.27
C GLY A 33 -10.86 -16.29 2.80
N ARG A 34 -11.30 -15.30 2.01
CA ARG A 34 -11.01 -15.24 0.57
C ARG A 34 -9.51 -15.03 0.28
N TRP A 35 -9.09 -15.46 -0.89
CA TRP A 35 -7.69 -15.39 -1.36
C TRP A 35 -7.09 -13.98 -1.30
N GLY A 36 -7.91 -12.92 -1.46
CA GLY A 36 -7.46 -11.53 -1.34
C GLY A 36 -6.82 -11.20 0.02
N LEU A 37 -7.31 -11.80 1.11
CA LEU A 37 -6.70 -11.64 2.43
C LEU A 37 -5.35 -12.38 2.51
N LYS A 38 -5.23 -13.53 1.84
CA LYS A 38 -3.95 -14.28 1.76
C LYS A 38 -2.89 -13.47 1.01
N VAL A 39 -3.28 -12.81 -0.09
CA VAL A 39 -2.38 -11.91 -0.86
C VAL A 39 -1.95 -10.71 -0.01
N LEU A 40 -2.88 -10.06 0.70
CA LEU A 40 -2.54 -8.93 1.59
C LEU A 40 -1.62 -9.31 2.75
N LYS A 41 -1.79 -10.52 3.30
CA LYS A 41 -0.96 -11.03 4.40
C LYS A 41 0.34 -11.66 3.90
N TRP A 42 0.49 -11.88 2.60
CA TRP A 42 1.64 -12.56 2.04
C TRP A 42 2.91 -11.75 2.29
N ARG A 43 3.94 -12.43 2.77
CA ARG A 43 5.29 -11.86 2.94
C ARG A 43 6.30 -12.78 2.26
N PRO A 44 7.18 -12.26 1.39
CA PRO A 44 8.27 -13.05 0.85
C PRO A 44 9.17 -13.51 1.99
N ARG A 45 9.32 -14.83 2.14
CA ARG A 45 10.17 -15.47 3.16
C ARG A 45 11.60 -15.69 2.67
N THR A 46 11.83 -15.52 1.37
CA THR A 46 13.12 -15.76 0.73
C THR A 46 13.96 -14.48 0.75
N GLY A 47 14.87 -14.38 1.71
CA GLY A 47 15.82 -13.28 1.82
C GLY A 47 16.50 -13.22 3.19
N LYS A 48 17.84 -13.15 3.23
CA LYS A 48 18.58 -12.79 4.45
C LYS A 48 18.38 -11.30 4.72
N ARG A 49 18.09 -10.93 5.97
CA ARG A 49 17.86 -9.52 6.35
C ARG A 49 19.18 -8.75 6.33
N SER A 50 19.20 -7.55 5.78
CA SER A 50 20.32 -6.62 5.95
C SER A 50 20.42 -6.22 7.43
N VAL A 51 21.62 -6.32 8.01
CA VAL A 51 21.87 -5.88 9.38
C VAL A 51 21.70 -4.35 9.45
N GLY A 52 20.97 -3.84 10.43
CA GLY A 52 20.89 -2.40 10.73
C GLY A 52 19.54 -1.71 10.47
N ARG A 53 18.68 -2.19 9.56
CA ARG A 53 17.34 -1.60 9.34
C ARG A 53 16.23 -2.54 9.80
N PRO A 54 15.38 -2.15 10.77
CA PRO A 54 14.18 -2.89 11.09
C PRO A 54 13.31 -3.04 9.82
N PRO A 55 12.69 -4.20 9.58
CA PRO A 55 11.79 -4.36 8.44
C PRO A 55 10.63 -3.37 8.56
N THR A 56 10.56 -2.40 7.65
CA THR A 56 9.39 -1.52 7.52
C THR A 56 8.18 -2.41 7.28
N ARG A 57 7.29 -2.46 8.27
CA ARG A 57 6.05 -3.21 8.13
C ARG A 57 5.13 -2.40 7.24
N TRP A 58 4.29 -3.07 6.47
CA TRP A 58 3.22 -2.41 5.72
C TRP A 58 2.35 -1.47 6.57
N THR A 59 2.21 -1.78 7.85
CA THR A 59 1.55 -0.91 8.83
C THR A 59 2.25 0.45 8.96
N GLU A 60 3.58 0.48 8.89
CA GLU A 60 4.36 1.72 8.92
C GLU A 60 4.20 2.51 7.62
N ASP A 61 4.19 1.83 6.46
CA ASP A 61 3.92 2.50 5.17
C ASP A 61 2.51 3.12 5.15
N ILE A 62 1.53 2.40 5.71
CA ILE A 62 0.15 2.88 5.84
C ILE A 62 0.09 4.06 6.81
N ARG A 63 0.80 4.04 7.94
CA ARG A 63 0.88 5.20 8.86
C ARG A 63 1.53 6.41 8.20
N GLN A 64 2.58 6.20 7.40
CA GLN A 64 3.26 7.28 6.70
C GLN A 64 2.35 7.93 5.65
N VAL A 65 1.53 7.14 4.96
CA VAL A 65 0.66 7.62 3.88
C VAL A 65 -0.68 8.15 4.40
N ALA A 66 -1.26 7.52 5.42
CA ALA A 66 -2.62 7.77 5.89
C ALA A 66 -2.71 8.37 7.30
N GLY A 67 -1.59 8.52 8.01
CA GLY A 67 -1.55 8.95 9.41
C GLY A 67 -1.93 7.82 10.39
N SER A 68 -1.58 8.00 11.67
CA SER A 68 -2.18 7.20 12.74
C SER A 68 -3.48 7.85 13.20
N ARG A 69 -4.50 7.04 13.46
CA ARG A 69 -5.68 7.51 14.21
C ARG A 69 -5.30 7.80 15.66
#